data_AF-A0A2D6DSW4-F1
#
_entry.id   AF-A0A2D6DSW4-F1
#
_cell.length_a   1.000
_cell.length_b   1.000
_cell.length_c   1.000
_cell.angle_alpha   90.00
_cell.angle_beta   90.00
_cell.angle_gamma   90.00
#
_symmetry.space_group_name_H-M   'P 1'
#
loop_
_entity.id
_entity.type
_entity.pdbx_description
1 polymer ?
#
loop_
_entity_poly.entity_id
_entity_poly.type
_entity_poly.pdbx_seq_one_letter_code
_entity_poly.pdbx_strand_id
1 'polypeptide(L)'
;MERRHLPNRASCPELPPVEEILTASATAVFGRNFNAKFYYASLCYAQSLWLEGKAAQALLQLNKSFMADLCEGAEILDAWPLPYAAKRWIMSHCPAEDFLGNPVRHYQHLATRMSGVRAELRRWRAWGCFHLAEKVLSPTSSPRDERQIEKERIVVPPVACVLDHLEGLGLPGEAGLYEEVLAR
;
A
#
# COMPACT_ATOMS: atom_id res chain seq x y z
N MET A 1 5.64 -25.25 7.93
CA MET A 1 5.42 -25.21 6.48
C MET A 1 6.60 -24.49 5.87
N GLU A 2 7.30 -25.13 4.94
CA GLU A 2 8.44 -24.53 4.25
C GLU A 2 7.95 -23.38 3.36
N ARG A 3 8.61 -22.21 3.43
CA ARG A 3 8.27 -21.07 2.58
C ARG A 3 8.84 -21.31 1.19
N ARG A 4 8.09 -20.99 0.15
CA ARG A 4 8.54 -21.07 -1.25
C ARG A 4 7.79 -20.07 -2.10
N HIS A 5 8.46 -19.50 -3.10
CA HIS A 5 7.77 -18.81 -4.19
C HIS A 5 6.99 -19.83 -5.02
N LEU A 6 5.81 -19.43 -5.48
CA LEU A 6 4.95 -20.26 -6.30
C LEU A 6 5.46 -20.20 -7.76
N PRO A 7 5.74 -21.34 -8.40
CA PRO A 7 6.46 -21.39 -9.67
C PRO A 7 5.76 -20.68 -10.84
N ASN A 8 4.44 -20.52 -10.78
CA ASN A 8 3.63 -19.89 -11.83
C ASN A 8 3.08 -18.51 -11.43
N ARG A 9 3.49 -17.96 -10.28
CA ARG A 9 3.07 -16.62 -9.85
C ARG A 9 3.90 -15.57 -10.58
N ALA A 10 3.25 -14.79 -11.44
CA ALA A 10 3.89 -13.66 -12.09
C ALA A 10 4.32 -12.60 -11.07
N SER A 11 5.50 -12.03 -11.26
CA SER A 11 5.99 -10.88 -10.48
C SER A 11 5.11 -9.65 -10.69
N CYS A 12 4.86 -8.87 -9.63
CA CYS A 12 4.29 -7.53 -9.79
C CYS A 12 5.34 -6.65 -10.51
N PRO A 13 5.00 -6.02 -11.66
CA PRO A 13 5.95 -5.21 -12.42
C PRO A 13 6.25 -3.86 -11.74
N GLU A 14 5.37 -3.43 -10.82
CA GLU A 14 5.49 -2.17 -10.08
C GLU A 14 6.38 -2.31 -8.83
N LEU A 15 7.04 -3.46 -8.65
CA LEU A 15 7.90 -3.76 -7.51
C LEU A 15 9.26 -4.29 -7.97
N PRO A 16 10.32 -4.11 -7.17
CA PRO A 16 11.63 -4.67 -7.47
C PRO A 16 11.56 -6.20 -7.64
N PRO A 17 12.26 -6.77 -8.63
CA PRO A 17 12.34 -8.22 -8.78
C PRO A 17 13.07 -8.83 -7.57
N VAL A 18 12.63 -10.02 -7.15
CA VAL A 18 13.27 -10.79 -6.09
C VAL A 18 13.33 -12.26 -6.49
N GLU A 19 14.48 -12.88 -6.29
CA GLU A 19 14.69 -14.32 -6.49
C GLU A 19 14.61 -15.09 -5.17
N GLU A 20 15.02 -14.44 -4.07
CA GLU A 20 15.07 -15.05 -2.76
C GLU A 20 13.77 -14.89 -1.97
N ILE A 21 13.53 -15.83 -1.08
CA ILE A 21 12.40 -15.77 -0.14
C ILE A 21 12.80 -14.88 1.03
N LEU A 22 12.15 -13.71 1.12
CA LEU A 22 12.41 -12.75 2.19
C LEU A 22 11.52 -13.00 3.39
N THR A 23 12.01 -12.67 4.58
CA THR A 23 11.24 -12.74 5.83
C THR A 23 11.09 -11.37 6.47
N ALA A 24 10.36 -11.30 7.58
CA ALA A 24 10.25 -10.07 8.35
C ALA A 24 11.63 -9.48 8.74
N SER A 25 12.68 -10.31 8.81
CA SER A 25 14.07 -9.87 9.02
C SER A 25 14.52 -8.83 8.00
N ALA A 26 14.05 -8.90 6.75
CA ALA A 26 14.40 -7.99 5.67
C ALA A 26 14.09 -6.52 6.00
N THR A 27 13.06 -6.27 6.81
CA THR A 27 12.72 -4.90 7.25
C THR A 27 12.95 -4.67 8.75
N ALA A 28 13.06 -5.72 9.56
CA ALA A 28 13.27 -5.60 11.00
C ALA A 28 14.64 -4.99 11.35
N VAL A 29 15.67 -5.25 10.53
CA VAL A 29 17.03 -4.71 10.72
C VAL A 29 17.09 -3.18 10.79
N PHE A 30 16.11 -2.49 10.21
CA PHE A 30 16.05 -1.03 10.22
C PHE A 30 15.47 -0.45 11.51
N GLY A 31 14.78 -1.24 12.34
CA GLY A 31 14.12 -0.75 13.56
C GLY A 31 13.17 0.42 13.26
N ARG A 32 13.51 1.62 13.76
CA ARG A 32 12.76 2.87 13.51
C ARG A 32 13.42 3.78 12.46
N ASN A 33 14.46 3.32 11.79
CA ASN A 33 15.15 4.03 10.72
C ASN A 33 14.42 3.83 9.39
N PHE A 34 13.46 4.69 9.10
CA PHE A 34 12.62 4.58 7.90
C PHE A 34 13.24 5.31 6.69
N ASN A 35 14.50 5.05 6.36
CA ASN A 35 15.16 5.70 5.22
C ASN A 35 14.82 5.04 3.86
N ALA A 36 15.47 5.51 2.78
CA ALA A 36 15.33 4.93 1.44
C ALA A 36 15.66 3.43 1.36
N LYS A 37 16.63 2.92 2.15
CA LYS A 37 16.94 1.48 2.18
C LYS A 37 15.80 0.66 2.81
N PHE A 38 15.16 1.19 3.85
CA PHE A 38 13.96 0.59 4.43
C PHE A 38 12.79 0.57 3.44
N TYR A 39 12.63 1.65 2.66
CA TYR A 39 11.64 1.73 1.60
C TYR A 39 11.85 0.62 0.57
N TYR A 40 13.05 0.53 -0.01
CA TYR A 40 13.41 -0.52 -0.97
C TYR A 40 13.19 -1.92 -0.42
N ALA A 41 13.70 -2.20 0.78
CA ALA A 41 13.56 -3.50 1.44
C ALA A 41 12.08 -3.85 1.69
N SER A 42 11.24 -2.85 1.96
CA SER A 42 9.80 -3.04 2.10
C SER A 42 9.14 -3.42 0.77
N LEU A 43 9.55 -2.83 -0.35
CA LEU A 43 9.04 -3.19 -1.68
C LEU A 43 9.48 -4.60 -2.07
N CYS A 44 10.76 -4.95 -1.91
CA CYS A 44 11.27 -6.31 -2.16
C CYS A 44 10.54 -7.34 -1.30
N TYR A 45 10.33 -7.03 -0.02
CA TYR A 45 9.64 -7.98 0.86
C TYR A 45 8.16 -8.14 0.47
N ALA A 46 7.49 -7.06 0.04
CA ALA A 46 6.15 -7.17 -0.52
C ALA A 46 6.11 -8.06 -1.78
N GLN A 47 7.10 -7.94 -2.67
CA GLN A 47 7.23 -8.80 -3.84
C GLN A 47 7.38 -10.27 -3.44
N SER A 48 8.26 -10.59 -2.49
CA SER A 48 8.44 -11.97 -2.01
C SER A 48 7.14 -12.52 -1.40
N LEU A 49 6.42 -11.72 -0.61
CA LEU A 49 5.12 -12.14 -0.04
C LEU A 49 4.09 -12.42 -1.14
N TRP A 50 4.03 -11.57 -2.16
CA TRP A 50 3.18 -11.80 -3.33
C TRP A 50 3.53 -13.11 -4.04
N LEU A 51 4.83 -13.34 -4.30
CA LEU A 51 5.32 -14.57 -4.94
C LEU A 51 5.02 -15.84 -4.12
N GLU A 52 4.86 -15.73 -2.80
CA GLU A 52 4.44 -16.81 -1.91
C GLU A 52 2.91 -17.02 -1.83
N GLY A 53 2.10 -16.27 -2.59
CA GLY A 53 0.63 -16.32 -2.53
C GLY A 53 0.04 -15.59 -1.33
N LYS A 54 0.78 -14.64 -0.73
CA LYS A 54 0.37 -13.90 0.47
C LYS A 54 -0.02 -12.47 0.12
N ALA A 55 -1.00 -12.31 -0.77
CA ALA A 55 -1.44 -11.02 -1.30
C ALA A 55 -1.83 -10.02 -0.20
N ALA A 56 -2.63 -10.43 0.80
CA ALA A 56 -2.97 -9.57 1.92
C ALA A 56 -1.73 -9.06 2.69
N GLN A 57 -0.75 -9.94 2.95
CA GLN A 57 0.48 -9.56 3.66
C GLN A 57 1.37 -8.64 2.81
N ALA A 58 1.41 -8.84 1.49
CA ALA A 58 2.08 -7.93 0.57
C ALA A 58 1.47 -6.52 0.65
N LEU A 59 0.14 -6.38 0.65
CA LEU A 59 -0.52 -5.07 0.81
C LEU A 59 -0.19 -4.41 2.17
N LEU A 60 -0.13 -5.18 3.25
CA LEU A 60 0.29 -4.69 4.57
C LEU A 60 1.74 -4.21 4.55
N GLN A 61 2.63 -4.93 3.87
CA GLN A 61 4.02 -4.55 3.74
C GLN A 61 4.19 -3.27 2.89
N LEU A 62 3.39 -3.09 1.84
CA LEU A 62 3.33 -1.83 1.08
C LEU A 62 2.73 -0.67 1.89
N ASN A 63 1.93 -0.93 2.93
CA ASN A 63 1.51 0.14 3.86
C ASN A 63 2.67 0.56 4.76
N LYS A 64 3.50 -0.40 5.16
CA LYS A 64 4.68 -0.15 5.98
C LYS A 64 5.72 0.66 5.21
N SER A 65 5.85 0.51 3.89
CA SER A 65 6.78 1.34 3.10
C SER A 65 6.43 2.84 3.11
N PHE A 66 5.15 3.22 3.30
CA PHE A 66 4.77 4.63 3.52
C PHE A 66 5.27 5.24 4.82
N MET A 67 5.87 4.45 5.72
CA MET A 67 6.61 4.96 6.87
C MET A 67 7.97 5.55 6.49
N ALA A 68 8.43 5.35 5.25
CA ALA A 68 9.71 5.85 4.77
C ALA A 68 9.74 7.38 4.71
N ASP A 69 10.75 7.97 5.34
CA ASP A 69 11.09 9.37 5.29
C ASP A 69 12.04 9.62 4.14
N LEU A 70 11.42 9.84 2.99
CA LEU A 70 12.10 10.13 1.73
C LEU A 70 12.13 11.64 1.56
N CYS A 71 13.25 12.16 1.09
CA CYS A 71 13.37 13.55 0.70
C CYS A 71 12.84 13.74 -0.73
N GLU A 72 12.51 14.99 -1.07
CA GLU A 72 12.31 15.39 -2.46
C GLU A 72 13.55 15.02 -3.30
N GLY A 73 13.32 14.52 -4.52
CA GLY A 73 14.39 14.12 -5.43
C GLY A 73 15.18 12.88 -5.00
N ALA A 74 14.68 12.07 -4.07
CA ALA A 74 15.32 10.82 -3.73
C ALA A 74 15.36 9.88 -4.95
N GLU A 75 16.56 9.62 -5.49
CA GLU A 75 16.81 8.82 -6.71
C GLU A 75 16.08 7.46 -6.74
N ILE A 76 15.81 6.90 -5.56
CA ILE A 76 15.05 5.65 -5.46
C ILE A 76 13.64 5.75 -6.04
N LEU A 77 13.02 6.93 -6.00
CA LEU A 77 11.66 7.17 -6.50
C LEU A 77 11.59 7.24 -8.02
N ASP A 78 12.71 7.51 -8.70
CA ASP A 78 12.80 7.48 -10.16
C ASP A 78 12.67 6.05 -10.69
N ALA A 79 13.27 5.10 -9.96
CA ALA A 79 13.17 3.67 -10.27
C ALA A 79 11.91 3.03 -9.67
N TRP A 80 11.54 3.42 -8.45
CA TRP A 80 10.46 2.81 -7.68
C TRP A 80 9.58 3.89 -7.04
N PRO A 81 8.55 4.36 -7.77
CA PRO A 81 7.61 5.35 -7.26
C PRO A 81 6.82 4.84 -6.05
N LEU A 82 6.17 5.77 -5.33
CA LEU A 82 5.29 5.42 -4.21
C LEU A 82 4.29 4.30 -4.60
N PRO A 83 4.02 3.34 -3.71
CA PRO A 83 3.49 2.01 -4.06
C PRO A 83 1.99 1.99 -4.42
N TYR A 84 1.41 3.09 -4.90
CA TYR A 84 0.02 3.13 -5.34
C TYR A 84 -0.24 2.17 -6.49
N ALA A 85 0.62 2.20 -7.52
CA ALA A 85 0.51 1.31 -8.68
C ALA A 85 0.65 -0.15 -8.28
N ALA A 86 1.64 -0.49 -7.45
CA ALA A 86 1.82 -1.85 -6.92
C ALA A 86 0.61 -2.34 -6.11
N LYS A 87 0.03 -1.49 -5.26
CA LYS A 87 -1.19 -1.82 -4.50
C LYS A 87 -2.37 -2.10 -5.43
N ARG A 88 -2.60 -1.23 -6.41
CA ARG A 88 -3.64 -1.41 -7.43
C ARG A 88 -3.43 -2.75 -8.15
N TRP A 89 -2.21 -2.99 -8.65
CA TRP A 89 -1.87 -4.18 -9.40
C TRP A 89 -2.13 -5.46 -8.60
N ILE A 90 -1.67 -5.53 -7.33
CA ILE A 90 -1.91 -6.69 -6.45
C ILE A 90 -3.42 -6.91 -6.24
N MET A 91 -4.20 -5.85 -6.02
CA MET A 91 -5.66 -5.98 -5.84
C MET A 91 -6.35 -6.47 -7.12
N SER A 92 -5.90 -6.02 -8.30
CA SER A 92 -6.48 -6.42 -9.60
C SER A 92 -6.08 -7.83 -10.05
N HIS A 93 -4.91 -8.31 -9.63
CA HIS A 93 -4.33 -9.57 -10.13
C HIS A 93 -4.33 -10.69 -9.09
N CYS A 94 -4.82 -10.45 -7.87
CA CYS A 94 -4.95 -11.47 -6.84
C CYS A 94 -5.86 -12.61 -7.32
N PRO A 95 -5.35 -13.85 -7.45
CA PRO A 95 -6.20 -14.97 -7.83
C PRO A 95 -7.20 -15.34 -6.75
N ALA A 96 -8.28 -15.97 -7.17
CA ALA A 96 -9.43 -16.26 -6.31
C ALA A 96 -9.09 -17.21 -5.14
N GLU A 97 -8.08 -18.06 -5.30
CA GLU A 97 -7.60 -18.98 -4.28
C GLU A 97 -6.73 -18.30 -3.20
N ASP A 98 -6.17 -17.13 -3.49
CA ASP A 98 -5.35 -16.38 -2.53
C ASP A 98 -6.24 -15.53 -1.61
N PHE A 99 -5.85 -15.44 -0.35
CA PHE A 99 -6.53 -14.55 0.59
C PHE A 99 -6.06 -13.10 0.41
N LEU A 100 -6.92 -12.25 -0.15
CA LEU A 100 -6.74 -10.79 -0.23
C LEU A 100 -7.28 -10.07 1.01
N GLY A 101 -8.26 -10.67 1.70
CA GLY A 101 -9.05 -10.02 2.75
C GLY A 101 -10.04 -9.00 2.17
N ASN A 102 -10.30 -7.92 2.92
CA ASN A 102 -11.12 -6.79 2.47
C ASN A 102 -10.26 -5.51 2.53
N PRO A 103 -9.56 -5.15 1.44
CA PRO A 103 -8.73 -3.95 1.39
C PRO A 103 -9.49 -2.65 1.65
N VAL A 104 -10.75 -2.53 1.19
CA VAL A 104 -11.59 -1.34 1.44
C VAL A 104 -11.74 -1.12 2.94
N ARG A 105 -12.19 -2.15 3.67
CA ARG A 105 -12.31 -2.09 5.13
C ARG A 105 -10.96 -1.86 5.81
N HIS A 106 -9.90 -2.54 5.37
CA HIS A 106 -8.57 -2.37 5.93
C HIS A 106 -8.10 -0.91 5.87
N TYR A 107 -8.23 -0.27 4.71
CA TYR A 107 -7.80 1.11 4.53
C TYR A 107 -8.69 2.13 5.25
N GLN A 108 -10.00 1.87 5.34
CA GLN A 108 -10.92 2.66 6.15
C GLN A 108 -10.47 2.71 7.61
N HIS A 109 -10.23 1.54 8.22
CA HIS A 109 -9.76 1.43 9.60
C HIS A 109 -8.37 2.03 9.77
N LEU A 110 -7.47 1.80 8.82
CA LEU A 110 -6.12 2.36 8.88
C LEU A 110 -6.14 3.89 8.89
N ALA A 111 -6.95 4.51 8.04
CA ALA A 111 -7.05 5.97 7.95
C ALA A 111 -7.60 6.60 9.24
N THR A 112 -8.58 5.97 9.89
CA THR A 112 -9.19 6.52 11.12
C THR A 112 -8.43 6.19 12.41
N ARG A 113 -7.37 5.37 12.33
CA ARG A 113 -6.55 4.95 13.48
C ARG A 113 -5.07 5.37 13.38
N MET A 114 -4.70 6.14 12.36
CA MET A 114 -3.32 6.52 12.12
C MET A 114 -2.73 7.33 13.27
N SER A 115 -1.54 6.95 13.72
CA SER A 115 -0.79 7.61 14.79
C SER A 115 0.72 7.52 14.55
N GLY A 116 1.49 8.30 15.33
CA GLY A 116 2.95 8.33 15.26
C GLY A 116 3.51 9.27 14.19
N VAL A 117 4.72 8.95 13.70
CA VAL A 117 5.46 9.81 12.76
C VAL A 117 4.67 10.00 11.47
N ARG A 118 4.47 11.27 11.09
CA ARG A 118 3.76 11.71 9.88
C ARG A 118 2.37 11.08 9.77
N ALA A 119 1.69 10.95 10.91
CA ALA A 119 0.36 10.33 10.99
C ALA A 119 -0.67 11.00 10.08
N GLU A 120 -0.58 12.32 9.89
CA GLU A 120 -1.50 13.05 9.01
C GLU A 120 -1.31 12.68 7.54
N LEU A 121 -0.10 12.82 7.00
CA LEU A 121 0.21 12.36 5.64
C LEU A 121 -0.17 10.89 5.43
N ARG A 122 0.19 10.01 6.38
CA ARG A 122 -0.13 8.59 6.29
C ARG A 122 -1.63 8.31 6.33
N ARG A 123 -2.41 9.09 7.06
CA ARG A 123 -3.88 9.03 7.05
C ARG A 123 -4.41 9.33 5.65
N TRP A 124 -3.91 10.37 5.00
CA TRP A 124 -4.33 10.74 3.64
C TRP A 124 -3.89 9.72 2.60
N ARG A 125 -2.68 9.17 2.71
CA ARG A 125 -2.23 8.02 1.91
C ARG A 125 -3.15 6.79 2.10
N ALA A 126 -3.60 6.54 3.33
CA ALA A 126 -4.53 5.46 3.62
C ALA A 126 -5.93 5.71 3.02
N TRP A 127 -6.46 6.94 3.08
CA TRP A 127 -7.69 7.30 2.37
C TRP A 127 -7.54 7.21 0.84
N GLY A 128 -6.38 7.56 0.29
CA GLY A 128 -6.09 7.33 -1.12
C GLY A 128 -6.12 5.84 -1.48
N CYS A 129 -5.50 5.00 -0.67
CA CYS A 129 -5.56 3.55 -0.87
C CYS A 129 -6.97 2.96 -0.68
N PHE A 130 -7.80 3.57 0.18
CA PHE A 130 -9.21 3.22 0.32
C PHE A 130 -9.95 3.45 -1.00
N HIS A 131 -9.83 4.63 -1.60
CA HIS A 131 -10.47 4.95 -2.90
C HIS A 131 -9.93 4.07 -4.03
N LEU A 132 -8.63 3.78 -4.04
CA LEU A 132 -8.05 2.82 -4.99
C LEU A 132 -8.65 1.42 -4.83
N ALA A 133 -8.84 0.96 -3.59
CA ALA A 133 -9.47 -0.34 -3.35
C ALA A 133 -10.93 -0.36 -3.81
N GLU A 134 -11.70 0.69 -3.54
CA GLU A 134 -13.09 0.81 -4.02
C GLU A 134 -13.20 0.87 -5.53
N LYS A 135 -12.21 1.47 -6.20
CA LYS A 135 -12.16 1.57 -7.65
C LYS A 135 -11.90 0.20 -8.31
N VAL A 136 -11.10 -0.65 -7.66
CA VAL A 136 -10.64 -1.94 -8.22
C VAL A 136 -11.56 -3.10 -7.84
N LEU A 137 -12.08 -3.10 -6.61
CA LEU A 137 -12.76 -4.25 -6.02
C LEU A 137 -14.28 -4.08 -6.05
N SER A 138 -15.00 -5.19 -6.19
CA SER A 138 -16.46 -5.16 -6.12
C SER A 138 -16.94 -4.80 -4.71
N PRO A 139 -17.89 -3.85 -4.56
CA PRO A 139 -18.49 -3.52 -3.27
C PRO A 139 -19.17 -4.70 -2.58
N THR A 140 -19.58 -5.73 -3.33
CA THR A 140 -20.21 -6.93 -2.76
C THR A 140 -19.18 -7.82 -2.05
N SER A 141 -17.99 -8.00 -2.64
CA SER A 141 -16.92 -8.82 -2.05
C SER A 141 -16.01 -8.04 -1.11
N SER A 142 -15.96 -6.72 -1.24
CA SER A 142 -15.14 -5.83 -0.41
C SER A 142 -15.93 -4.59 0.03
N PRO A 143 -16.98 -4.78 0.85
CA PRO A 143 -17.79 -3.67 1.32
C PRO A 143 -17.02 -2.80 2.32
N ARG A 144 -17.44 -1.55 2.44
CA ARG A 144 -17.07 -0.66 3.55
C ARG A 144 -17.50 -1.26 4.89
N ASP A 145 -16.93 -0.75 5.98
CA ASP A 145 -17.43 -1.04 7.33
C ASP A 145 -18.48 0.00 7.73
N GLU A 146 -19.72 -0.23 7.29
CA GLU A 146 -20.87 0.64 7.58
C GLU A 146 -21.12 0.80 9.08
N ARG A 147 -20.88 -0.25 9.86
CA ARG A 147 -21.02 -0.19 11.33
C ARG A 147 -20.02 0.78 11.95
N GLN A 148 -18.79 0.80 11.46
CA GLN A 148 -17.80 1.78 11.90
C GLN A 148 -18.21 3.20 11.50
N ILE A 149 -18.65 3.39 10.24
CA ILE A 149 -19.10 4.68 9.72
C ILE A 149 -20.20 5.27 10.61
N GLU A 150 -21.24 4.48 10.89
CA GLU A 150 -22.37 4.91 11.73
C GLU A 150 -21.94 5.19 13.17
N LYS A 151 -21.24 4.26 13.81
CA LYS A 151 -20.90 4.36 15.24
C LYS A 151 -19.93 5.51 15.52
N GLU A 152 -18.97 5.73 14.63
CA GLU A 152 -17.91 6.73 14.81
C GLU A 152 -18.15 8.02 14.03
N ARG A 153 -19.28 8.10 13.32
CA ARG A 153 -19.67 9.24 12.48
C ARG A 153 -18.57 9.62 11.49
N ILE A 154 -17.97 8.61 10.86
CA ILE A 154 -16.89 8.81 9.91
C ILE A 154 -17.46 9.42 8.64
N VAL A 155 -16.91 10.57 8.23
CA VAL A 155 -17.12 11.12 6.90
C VAL A 155 -16.00 10.61 6.02
N VAL A 156 -16.33 9.75 5.05
CA VAL A 156 -15.36 9.31 4.04
C VAL A 156 -15.01 10.51 3.16
N PRO A 157 -13.74 10.96 3.13
CA PRO A 157 -13.37 12.15 2.38
C PRO A 157 -13.51 11.90 0.87
N PRO A 158 -13.95 12.88 0.07
CA PRO A 158 -13.94 12.75 -1.39
C PRO A 158 -12.50 12.68 -1.91
N VAL A 159 -12.33 12.13 -3.12
CA VAL A 159 -11.00 12.02 -3.77
C VAL A 159 -10.30 13.37 -3.89
N ALA A 160 -11.02 14.44 -4.23
CA ALA A 160 -10.45 15.79 -4.31
C ALA A 160 -9.80 16.23 -2.98
N CYS A 161 -10.44 15.93 -1.85
CA CYS A 161 -9.88 16.23 -0.54
C CYS A 161 -8.61 15.42 -0.26
N VAL A 162 -8.53 14.17 -0.74
CA VAL A 162 -7.29 13.38 -0.64
C VAL A 162 -6.19 14.01 -1.49
N LEU A 163 -6.48 14.41 -2.72
CA LEU A 163 -5.52 15.07 -3.62
C LEU A 163 -4.96 16.35 -2.99
N ASP A 164 -5.82 17.23 -2.49
CA ASP A 164 -5.41 18.49 -1.85
C ASP A 164 -4.43 18.25 -0.68
N HIS A 165 -4.68 17.23 0.14
CA HIS A 165 -3.80 16.91 1.27
C HIS A 165 -2.52 16.20 0.84
N LEU A 166 -2.54 15.38 -0.21
CA LEU A 166 -1.32 14.80 -0.77
C LEU A 166 -0.44 15.88 -1.41
N GLU A 167 -1.04 16.90 -2.05
CA GLU A 167 -0.31 18.03 -2.62
C GLU A 167 0.35 18.88 -1.52
N GLY A 168 -0.38 19.15 -0.42
CA GLY A 168 0.13 19.98 0.67
C GLY A 168 1.07 19.28 1.66
N LEU A 169 0.94 17.97 1.86
CA LEU A 169 1.68 17.22 2.88
C LEU A 169 2.63 16.16 2.31
N GLY A 170 2.42 15.73 1.08
CA GLY A 170 3.15 14.65 0.43
C GLY A 170 4.47 15.09 -0.18
N LEU A 171 5.07 14.19 -0.95
CA LEU A 171 6.21 14.53 -1.78
C LEU A 171 5.75 15.34 -3.00
N PRO A 172 6.60 16.22 -3.56
CA PRO A 172 6.29 16.89 -4.82
C PRO A 172 5.90 15.89 -5.91
N GLY A 173 4.76 16.13 -6.55
CA GLY A 173 4.19 15.24 -7.58
C GLY A 173 3.45 14.00 -7.05
N GLU A 174 3.38 13.78 -5.73
CA GLU A 174 2.68 12.62 -5.15
C GLU A 174 1.19 12.62 -5.47
N ALA A 175 0.52 13.78 -5.42
CA ALA A 175 -0.90 13.88 -5.75
C ALA A 175 -1.16 13.51 -7.22
N GLY A 176 -0.34 14.02 -8.14
CA GLY A 176 -0.41 13.69 -9.57
C GLY A 176 -0.15 12.20 -9.83
N LEU A 177 0.88 11.62 -9.21
CA LEU A 177 1.16 10.18 -9.28
C LEU A 177 -0.04 9.35 -8.80
N TYR A 178 -0.65 9.75 -7.68
CA TYR A 178 -1.83 9.07 -7.15
C TYR A 178 -3.05 9.20 -8.08
N GLU A 179 -3.30 10.38 -8.63
CA GLU A 179 -4.39 10.64 -9.57
C GLU A 179 -4.27 9.78 -10.83
N GLU A 180 -3.07 9.72 -11.42
CA GLU A 180 -2.78 8.87 -12.59
C GLU A 180 -3.09 7.40 -12.31
N VAL A 181 -2.68 6.89 -11.15
CA VAL A 181 -2.94 5.49 -10.77
C VAL A 181 -4.43 5.23 -10.53
N LEU A 182 -5.16 6.20 -9.98
CA LEU A 182 -6.59 6.09 -9.72
C LEU A 182 -7.42 6.12 -11.01
N ALA A 183 -6.94 6.83 -12.04
CA ALA A 183 -7.58 6.97 -13.34
C ALA A 183 -7.46 5.73 -14.25
N ARG A 184 -6.44 4.89 -14.02
CA ARG A 184 -6.28 3.57 -14.68
C ARG A 184 -7.40 2.61 -14.30
#